data_AF-A0A069E1F4-F1
#
_entry.id   AF-A0A069E1F4-F1
#
_cell.length_a   1.000
_cell.length_b   1.000
_cell.length_c   1.000
_cell.angle_alpha   90.00
_cell.angle_beta   90.00
_cell.angle_gamma   90.00
#
_symmetry.space_group_name_H-M   'P 1'
#
loop_
_entity.id
_entity.type
_entity.pdbx_description
1 polymer ?
#
loop_
_entity_poly.entity_id
_entity_poly.type
_entity_poly.pdbx_seq_one_letter_code
_entity_poly.pdbx_strand_id
1 'polypeptide(L)'
;MSTSNLIGSFQTSRHAEKRKAQRSIPEMAIELLVKFGSSEPSYDQTERLYFSDRDWKRVKRYFGAWMPNKSGQLRELCLVLAQDGTIITVAHAH
;
A
#
# COMPACT_ATOMS: atom_id res chain seq x y z
N MET A 1 -10.44 19.40 -1.34
CA MET A 1 -10.07 18.10 -0.76
C MET A 1 -8.81 18.31 0.07
N SER A 2 -8.98 18.46 1.39
CA SER A 2 -7.87 18.74 2.32
C SER A 2 -6.99 17.51 2.48
N THR A 3 -5.72 17.65 2.14
CA THR A 3 -4.65 16.75 2.56
C THR A 3 -4.34 17.03 4.04
N SER A 4 -5.01 16.32 4.94
CA SER A 4 -4.79 16.44 6.38
C SER A 4 -4.51 15.06 6.97
N ASN A 5 -3.40 14.96 7.71
CA ASN A 5 -2.98 13.86 8.60
C ASN A 5 -2.29 12.64 7.96
N LEU A 6 -0.98 12.77 7.73
CA LEU A 6 -0.05 11.64 7.62
C LEU A 6 0.53 11.28 9.01
N ILE A 7 -0.34 10.95 9.97
CA ILE A 7 -0.06 10.09 11.14
C ILE A 7 -1.38 9.39 11.50
N GLY A 8 -2.05 8.81 10.51
CA GLY A 8 -3.28 8.05 10.71
C GLY A 8 -2.96 6.57 10.59
N SER A 9 -3.08 5.81 11.67
CA SER A 9 -3.13 4.35 11.58
C SER A 9 -4.29 3.99 10.65
N PHE A 10 -4.01 3.32 9.54
CA PHE A 10 -5.08 2.79 8.69
C PHE A 10 -5.89 1.78 9.49
N GLN A 11 -7.22 1.81 9.35
CA GLN A 11 -8.05 0.78 9.94
C GLN A 11 -7.71 -0.55 9.26
N THR A 12 -7.10 -1.48 10.00
CA THR A 12 -6.73 -2.80 9.51
C THR A 12 -7.67 -3.84 10.08
N SER A 13 -8.14 -4.75 9.23
CA SER A 13 -8.81 -5.94 9.73
C SER A 13 -7.82 -6.86 10.47
N ARG A 14 -8.34 -7.73 11.34
CA ARG A 14 -7.55 -8.80 11.97
C ARG A 14 -6.83 -9.69 10.95
N HIS A 15 -7.41 -9.86 9.75
CA HIS A 15 -6.78 -10.62 8.68
C HIS A 15 -5.56 -9.88 8.13
N ALA A 16 -5.69 -8.58 7.84
CA ALA A 16 -4.61 -7.74 7.35
C ALA A 16 -3.44 -7.66 8.34
N GLU A 17 -3.72 -7.45 9.63
CA GLU A 17 -2.69 -7.39 10.68
C GLU A 17 -1.87 -8.68 10.74
N LYS A 18 -2.56 -9.82 10.74
CA LYS A 18 -1.92 -11.14 10.75
C LYS A 18 -1.03 -11.33 9.52
N ARG A 19 -1.51 -10.98 8.32
CA ARG A 19 -0.74 -11.10 7.08
C ARG A 19 0.46 -10.17 7.04
N LYS A 20 0.30 -8.92 7.51
CA LYS A 20 1.37 -7.94 7.64
C LYS A 20 2.50 -8.46 8.51
N ALA A 21 2.16 -9.00 9.69
CA ALA A 21 3.13 -9.60 10.61
C ALA A 21 3.82 -10.84 10.00
N GLN A 22 3.06 -11.76 9.43
CA GLN A 22 3.59 -12.99 8.84
C GLN A 22 4.56 -12.74 7.67
N ARG A 23 4.39 -11.62 6.95
CA ARG A 23 5.20 -11.27 5.78
C ARG A 23 6.21 -10.16 6.05
N SER A 24 6.34 -9.71 7.30
CA SER A 24 7.22 -8.60 7.69
C SER A 24 7.00 -7.34 6.84
N ILE A 25 5.74 -7.04 6.49
CA ILE A 25 5.39 -5.89 5.66
C ILE A 25 5.40 -4.63 6.55
N PRO A 26 6.22 -3.62 6.24
CA PRO A 26 6.32 -2.43 7.08
C PRO A 26 5.13 -1.48 6.84
N GLU A 27 4.74 -0.72 7.86
CA GLU A 27 3.63 0.26 7.79
C GLU A 27 3.84 1.28 6.66
N MET A 28 5.09 1.73 6.49
CA MET A 28 5.44 2.65 5.41
C MET A 28 5.05 2.14 4.01
N ALA A 29 5.00 0.82 3.81
CA ALA A 29 4.59 0.26 2.52
C ALA A 29 3.10 0.52 2.25
N ILE A 30 2.27 0.42 3.29
CA ILE A 30 0.84 0.72 3.23
C ILE A 30 0.64 2.21 2.92
N GLU A 31 1.34 3.08 3.65
CA GLU A 31 1.30 4.53 3.40
C GLU A 31 1.65 4.89 1.96
N LEU A 32 2.70 4.26 1.42
CA LEU A 32 3.13 4.50 0.04
C LEU A 32 2.12 3.97 -0.98
N LEU A 33 1.50 2.81 -0.75
CA LEU A 33 0.46 2.27 -1.62
C LEU A 33 -0.77 3.18 -1.65
N VAL A 34 -1.24 3.63 -0.49
CA VAL A 34 -2.37 4.56 -0.41
C VAL A 34 -2.05 5.90 -1.07
N LYS A 35 -0.83 6.40 -0.91
CA LYS A 35 -0.44 7.72 -1.43
C LYS A 35 -0.12 7.74 -2.92
N PHE A 36 0.50 6.68 -3.44
CA PHE A 36 1.05 6.67 -4.78
C PHE A 36 0.50 5.58 -5.68
N GLY A 37 -0.09 4.52 -5.13
CA GLY A 37 -0.52 3.35 -5.89
C GLY A 37 -1.70 3.63 -6.80
N SER A 38 -1.82 2.79 -7.82
CA SER A 38 -3.00 2.67 -8.66
C SER A 38 -4.05 1.83 -7.96
N SER A 39 -5.33 2.16 -8.18
CA SER A 39 -6.49 1.38 -7.73
C SER A 39 -7.10 0.60 -8.88
N GLU A 40 -7.47 -0.64 -8.62
CA GLU A 40 -8.25 -1.50 -9.50
C GLU A 40 -9.50 -2.00 -8.75
N PRO A 41 -10.71 -1.67 -9.23
CA PRO A 41 -11.94 -2.20 -8.65
C PRO A 41 -12.01 -3.72 -8.78
N SER A 42 -12.48 -4.41 -7.74
CA SER A 42 -12.75 -5.84 -7.74
C SER A 42 -14.25 -6.12 -7.73
N TYR A 43 -14.64 -7.33 -8.15
CA TYR A 43 -16.05 -7.74 -8.32
C TYR A 43 -16.89 -7.65 -7.03
N ASP A 44 -16.27 -7.67 -5.86
CA ASP A 44 -16.89 -7.71 -4.53
C ASP A 44 -16.95 -6.34 -3.84
N GLN A 45 -16.93 -5.25 -4.62
CA GLN A 45 -16.90 -3.88 -4.10
C GLN A 45 -15.65 -3.55 -3.27
N THR A 46 -14.60 -4.36 -3.40
CA THR A 46 -13.29 -4.02 -2.85
C THR A 46 -12.43 -3.32 -3.90
N GLU A 47 -11.42 -2.62 -3.43
CA GLU A 47 -10.42 -1.99 -4.30
C GLU A 47 -9.05 -2.58 -4.01
N ARG A 48 -8.35 -3.00 -5.07
CA ARG A 48 -6.96 -3.43 -4.98
C ARG A 48 -6.05 -2.24 -5.26
N LEU A 49 -5.18 -1.89 -4.33
CA LEU A 49 -4.08 -0.95 -4.57
C LEU A 49 -2.78 -1.69 -4.87
N TYR A 50 -2.03 -1.20 -5.86
CA TYR A 50 -0.72 -1.74 -6.26
C TYR A 50 0.17 -0.65 -6.85
N PHE A 51 1.46 -0.93 -7.04
CA PHE A 51 2.35 -0.02 -7.77
C PHE A 51 2.43 -0.38 -9.26
N SER A 52 1.95 0.52 -10.12
CA SER A 52 2.34 0.49 -11.53
C SER A 52 3.77 1.02 -11.73
N ASP A 53 4.33 0.84 -12.92
CA ASP A 53 5.62 1.44 -13.28
C ASP A 53 5.64 2.96 -13.15
N ARG A 54 4.49 3.60 -13.43
CA ARG A 54 4.32 5.05 -13.28
C ARG A 54 4.34 5.45 -11.80
N ASP A 55 3.64 4.71 -10.95
CA ASP A 55 3.58 4.98 -9.51
C ASP A 55 4.92 4.75 -8.86
N TRP A 56 5.62 3.69 -9.26
CA TRP A 56 6.94 3.39 -8.74
C TRP A 56 7.97 4.48 -9.07
N LYS A 57 7.89 5.08 -10.27
CA LYS A 57 8.70 6.27 -10.61
C LYS A 57 8.38 7.46 -9.68
N ARG A 58 7.12 7.65 -9.29
CA ARG A 58 6.71 8.69 -8.34
C ARG A 58 7.25 8.42 -6.93
N VAL A 59 7.19 7.17 -6.46
CA VAL A 59 7.80 6.75 -5.19
C VAL A 59 9.30 7.00 -5.18
N LYS A 60 10.03 6.57 -6.21
CA LYS A 60 11.47 6.84 -6.34
C LYS A 60 11.79 8.33 -6.31
N ARG A 61 11.00 9.15 -7.01
CA ARG A 61 11.16 10.62 -6.99
C ARG A 61 10.88 11.20 -5.61
N TYR A 62 9.89 10.68 -4.90
CA TYR A 62 9.55 11.13 -3.55
C TYR A 62 10.69 10.90 -2.56
N PHE A 63 11.34 9.74 -2.60
CA PHE A 63 12.49 9.45 -1.74
C PHE A 63 13.81 10.05 -2.26
N GLY A 64 13.93 10.28 -3.57
CA GLY A 64 15.18 10.76 -4.18
C GLY A 64 16.36 9.86 -3.85
N ALA A 65 17.45 10.45 -3.34
CA ALA A 65 18.67 9.74 -2.96
C ALA A 65 18.50 8.81 -1.74
N TRP A 66 17.41 8.94 -0.98
CA TRP A 66 17.14 8.12 0.21
C TRP A 66 16.46 6.79 -0.14
N MET A 67 16.20 6.53 -1.42
CA MET A 67 15.51 5.32 -1.83
C MET A 67 16.36 4.08 -1.48
N PRO A 68 15.82 3.13 -0.69
CA PRO A 68 16.57 1.93 -0.34
C PRO A 68 16.96 1.12 -1.59
N ASN A 69 18.21 0.65 -1.62
CA ASN A 69 18.75 -0.17 -2.72
C ASN A 69 17.96 -1.49 -2.91
N LYS A 70 17.29 -1.99 -1.86
CA LYS A 70 16.45 -3.19 -1.87
C LYS A 70 14.94 -2.88 -1.86
N SER A 71 14.52 -1.85 -2.59
CA SER A 71 13.12 -1.42 -2.66
C SER A 71 12.23 -2.30 -3.55
N GLY A 72 12.78 -3.32 -4.20
CA GLY A 72 12.01 -4.27 -5.04
C GLY A 72 10.86 -4.93 -4.27
N GLN A 73 11.10 -5.34 -3.02
CA GLN A 73 10.07 -5.95 -2.17
C GLN A 73 8.91 -5.00 -1.86
N LEU A 74 9.13 -3.68 -1.86
CA LEU A 74 8.08 -2.70 -1.67
C LEU A 74 7.23 -2.52 -2.94
N ARG A 75 7.87 -2.60 -4.11
CA ARG A 75 7.17 -2.48 -5.40
C ARG A 75 6.19 -3.63 -5.61
N GLU A 76 6.59 -4.82 -5.18
CA GLU A 76 5.80 -6.05 -5.30
C GLU A 76 4.76 -6.17 -4.18
N LEU A 77 4.16 -5.07 -3.71
CA LEU A 77 3.09 -5.13 -2.70
C LEU A 77 1.77 -4.71 -3.29
N CYS A 78 0.70 -5.32 -2.77
CA CYS A 78 -0.66 -4.87 -2.95
C CYS A 78 -1.43 -4.92 -1.63
N LEU A 79 -2.47 -4.10 -1.55
CA LEU A 79 -3.45 -4.17 -0.48
C LEU A 79 -4.86 -4.19 -1.06
N VAL A 80 -5.81 -4.68 -0.27
CA VAL A 80 -7.23 -4.68 -0.63
C VAL A 80 -7.98 -3.84 0.39
N LEU A 81 -8.76 -2.88 -0.09
CA LEU A 81 -9.61 -2.00 0.68
C LEU A 81 -11.07 -2.43 0.58
N ALA A 82 -11.78 -2.39 1.70
CA ALA A 82 -13.24 -2.38 1.70
C ALA A 82 -13.77 -1.00 1.29
N GLN A 83 -15.08 -0.91 0.99
CA GLN A 83 -15.73 0.36 0.67
C GLN A 83 -15.59 1.43 1.76
N ASP A 84 -15.46 1.04 3.03
CA ASP A 84 -15.30 1.95 4.16
C ASP A 84 -13.84 2.41 4.38
N GLY A 85 -12.91 1.98 3.51
CA GLY A 85 -11.49 2.26 3.61
C GLY A 85 -10.72 1.32 4.54
N THR A 86 -11.36 0.29 5.11
CA THR A 86 -10.68 -0.74 5.92
C THR A 86 -9.74 -1.58 5.04
N ILE A 87 -8.50 -1.76 5.48
CA ILE A 87 -7.57 -2.70 4.84
C ILE A 87 -7.96 -4.12 5.22
N ILE A 88 -8.44 -4.88 4.24
CA ILE A 88 -8.84 -6.28 4.39
C ILE A 88 -7.61 -7.19 4.36
N THR A 89 -6.66 -6.93 3.47
CA THR A 89 -5.43 -7.73 3.35
C THR A 89 -4.27 -6.94 2.75
N VAL A 90 -3.05 -7.43 3.01
CA VAL A 90 -1.81 -6.96 2.39
C VAL A 90 -1.01 -8.17 1.94
N ALA A 91 -0.50 -8.15 0.72
CA ALA A 91 0.19 -9.27 0.10
C ALA A 91 1.32 -8.81 -0.82
N HIS A 92 2.21 -9.74 -1.18
CA HIS A 92 3.10 -9.54 -2.30
C HIS A 92 2.34 -9.78 -3.61
N ALA A 93 2.43 -8.83 -4.54
CA ALA A 93 1.95 -8.95 -5.90
C ALA A 93 2.99 -9.72 -6.72
N HIS A 94 2.69 -10.99 -6.99
CA HIS A 94 3.42 -11.82 -7.97
C HIS A 94 2.79 -11.67 -9.35
#